data_AF-A0A958GPW3-F1
#
_entry.id   AF-A0A958GPW3-F1
#
_cell.length_a   1.000
_cell.length_b   1.000
_cell.length_c   1.000
_cell.angle_alpha   90.00
_cell.angle_beta   90.00
_cell.angle_gamma   90.00
#
_symmetry.space_group_name_H-M   'P 1'
#
loop_
_entity.id
_entity.type
_entity.pdbx_description
1 polymer ?
#
loop_
_entity_poly.entity_id
_entity_poly.type
_entity_poly.pdbx_seq_one_letter_code
_entity_poly.pdbx_strand_id
1 'polypeptide(L)'
;LRVPLTAIPASARFGIGAACTWVGVMVAFFSLSAGKRRGYLLPVLPGFASGLAILLTSLFAELRVRGKVDAIFTTRLRTSGKVVWISTVSVAIIFCVFTFAQIVPFIDSCRDCQVSLYSFPIAVREGGYPLLLAALLFAAATAACWHAAFRYRSEALLGSAVFLYLQLIVVAGVNPLVAIKGVTHGYRDFAREVAERVPPGSQLYFMKPLKDESFDGFFFYYPTRVELVSLQQGPQKPGYYVTRKRWLADERYRPKEPVQVVHEGGRPIDTPDERLVLFHYGR
;
A
#
# COMPACT_ATOMS: atom_id res chain seq x y z
N LEU A 1 -23.02 -19.78 -21.79
CA LEU A 1 -22.27 -19.14 -22.90
C LEU A 1 -20.86 -19.74 -22.91
N ARG A 2 -20.56 -20.71 -23.79
CA ARG A 2 -19.19 -21.23 -23.96
C ARG A 2 -18.57 -20.52 -25.15
N VAL A 3 -17.63 -19.61 -24.89
CA VAL A 3 -16.79 -18.98 -25.91
C VAL A 3 -15.42 -19.70 -25.84
N PRO A 4 -15.00 -20.40 -26.90
CA PRO A 4 -13.69 -21.03 -26.92
C PRO A 4 -12.60 -19.95 -26.93
N LEU A 5 -11.55 -20.12 -26.11
CA LEU A 5 -10.44 -19.17 -26.00
C LEU A 5 -9.70 -18.93 -27.34
N THR A 6 -9.83 -19.86 -28.28
CA THR A 6 -9.31 -19.74 -29.65
C THR A 6 -10.01 -18.67 -30.49
N ALA A 7 -11.20 -18.23 -30.09
CA ALA A 7 -11.93 -17.15 -30.76
C ALA A 7 -11.42 -15.74 -30.38
N ILE A 8 -10.50 -15.64 -29.41
CA ILE A 8 -9.94 -14.36 -28.99
C ILE A 8 -8.89 -13.88 -30.01
N PRO A 9 -8.97 -12.62 -30.49
CA PRO A 9 -8.01 -12.05 -31.43
C PRO A 9 -6.56 -12.20 -30.96
N ALA A 10 -5.62 -12.37 -31.90
CA ALA A 10 -4.20 -12.59 -31.56
C ALA A 10 -3.60 -11.45 -30.71
N SER A 11 -3.99 -10.19 -31.00
CA SER A 11 -3.59 -9.01 -30.21
C SER A 11 -4.11 -9.05 -28.77
N ALA A 12 -5.35 -9.50 -28.57
CA ALA A 12 -5.92 -9.67 -27.23
C ALA A 12 -5.27 -10.84 -26.49
N ARG A 13 -4.97 -11.96 -27.17
CA ARG A 13 -4.20 -13.08 -26.59
C ARG A 13 -2.81 -12.63 -26.14
N PHE A 14 -2.13 -11.79 -26.93
CA PHE A 14 -0.86 -11.19 -26.54
C PHE A 14 -1.01 -10.31 -25.29
N GLY A 15 -2.00 -9.42 -25.25
CA GLY A 15 -2.24 -8.55 -24.08
C GLY A 15 -2.57 -9.34 -22.80
N ILE A 16 -3.38 -10.40 -22.91
CA ILE A 16 -3.65 -11.32 -21.80
C ILE A 16 -2.38 -12.05 -21.39
N GLY A 17 -1.59 -12.54 -22.35
CA GLY A 17 -0.31 -13.20 -22.09
C GLY A 17 0.70 -12.30 -21.36
N ALA A 18 0.80 -11.03 -21.77
CA ALA A 18 1.63 -10.03 -21.12
C ALA A 18 1.15 -9.75 -19.69
N ALA A 19 -0.15 -9.60 -19.47
CA ALA A 19 -0.74 -9.43 -18.15
C ALA A 19 -0.49 -10.64 -17.24
N CYS A 20 -0.69 -11.86 -17.74
CA CYS A 20 -0.40 -13.11 -17.03
C CYS A 20 1.10 -13.24 -16.71
N THR A 21 1.97 -12.85 -17.64
CA THR A 21 3.43 -12.85 -17.42
C THR A 21 3.80 -11.86 -16.32
N TRP A 22 3.27 -10.63 -16.36
CA TRP A 22 3.47 -9.63 -15.30
C TRP A 22 3.03 -10.18 -13.94
N VAL A 23 1.82 -10.72 -13.86
CA VAL A 23 1.27 -11.30 -12.63
C VAL A 23 2.15 -12.45 -12.13
N GLY A 24 2.50 -13.39 -13.00
CA GLY A 24 3.31 -14.56 -12.66
C GLY A 24 4.71 -14.18 -12.19
N VAL A 25 5.39 -13.28 -12.92
CA VAL A 25 6.73 -12.79 -12.56
C VAL A 25 6.69 -12.04 -11.24
N MET A 26 5.75 -11.12 -11.03
CA MET A 26 5.65 -10.36 -9.79
C MET A 26 5.32 -11.27 -8.60
N VAL A 27 4.38 -12.21 -8.74
CA VAL A 27 4.06 -13.18 -7.68
C VAL A 27 5.28 -14.05 -7.35
N ALA A 28 6.00 -14.56 -8.35
CA ALA A 28 7.20 -15.36 -8.14
C ALA A 28 8.30 -14.54 -7.45
N PHE A 29 8.59 -13.34 -7.97
CA PHE A 29 9.60 -12.42 -7.41
C PHE A 29 9.31 -12.10 -5.93
N PHE A 30 8.09 -11.67 -5.60
CA PHE A 30 7.72 -11.35 -4.22
C PHE A 30 7.59 -12.59 -3.32
N SER A 31 7.37 -13.78 -3.90
CA SER A 31 7.38 -15.04 -3.14
C SER A 31 8.79 -15.52 -2.78
N LEU A 32 9.79 -15.16 -3.59
CA LEU A 32 11.21 -15.47 -3.37
C LEU A 32 11.92 -14.44 -2.48
N SER A 33 11.34 -13.25 -2.28
CA SER A 33 11.87 -12.23 -1.36
C SER A 33 11.93 -12.76 0.07
N ALA A 34 13.05 -12.49 0.76
CA ALA A 34 13.09 -12.54 2.22
C ALA A 34 12.08 -11.52 2.79
N GLY A 35 11.43 -11.86 3.90
CA GLY A 35 10.45 -10.97 4.55
C GLY A 35 9.16 -10.73 3.76
N LYS A 36 8.31 -11.76 3.59
CA LYS A 36 7.01 -11.66 2.90
C LYS A 36 6.09 -10.65 3.60
N ARG A 37 5.64 -9.61 2.89
CA ARG A 37 4.66 -8.62 3.38
C ARG A 37 3.42 -8.64 2.49
N ARG A 38 2.22 -8.55 3.10
CA ARG A 38 0.93 -8.53 2.39
C ARG A 38 0.84 -7.42 1.31
N GLY A 39 1.59 -6.33 1.48
CA GLY A 39 1.64 -5.21 0.52
C GLY A 39 2.50 -5.45 -0.73
N TYR A 40 3.27 -6.53 -0.80
CA TYR A 40 4.13 -6.82 -1.95
C TYR A 40 3.35 -7.17 -3.21
N LEU A 41 2.11 -7.62 -3.08
CA LEU A 41 1.28 -7.97 -4.24
C LEU A 41 0.52 -6.76 -4.81
N LEU A 42 0.66 -5.56 -4.24
CA LEU A 42 -0.05 -4.38 -4.77
C LEU A 42 0.33 -4.03 -6.22
N PRO A 43 1.61 -4.12 -6.65
CA PRO A 43 1.99 -3.92 -8.05
C PRO A 43 1.44 -4.99 -9.03
N VAL A 44 0.86 -6.08 -8.52
CA VAL A 44 0.21 -7.13 -9.35
C VAL A 44 -1.16 -6.66 -9.84
N LEU A 45 -1.85 -5.83 -9.06
CA LEU A 45 -3.24 -5.45 -9.30
C LEU A 45 -3.45 -4.72 -10.64
N PRO A 46 -2.59 -3.78 -11.08
CA PRO A 46 -2.74 -3.15 -12.38
C PRO A 46 -2.67 -4.14 -13.55
N GLY A 47 -1.69 -5.06 -13.51
CA GLY A 47 -1.55 -6.09 -14.54
C GLY A 47 -2.76 -7.03 -14.60
N PHE A 48 -3.25 -7.46 -13.43
CA PHE A 48 -4.47 -8.26 -13.34
C PHE A 48 -5.69 -7.53 -13.92
N ALA A 49 -5.89 -6.25 -13.55
CA ALA A 49 -7.02 -5.44 -14.03
C ALA A 49 -6.97 -5.26 -15.56
N SER A 50 -5.80 -4.99 -16.13
CA SER A 50 -5.60 -4.89 -17.58
C SER A 50 -5.92 -6.21 -18.29
N GLY A 51 -5.41 -7.35 -17.79
CA GLY A 51 -5.68 -8.66 -18.38
C GLY A 51 -7.16 -9.02 -18.35
N LEU A 52 -7.84 -8.76 -17.22
CA LEU A 52 -9.27 -9.00 -17.08
C LEU A 52 -10.10 -8.12 -18.00
N ALA A 53 -9.75 -6.83 -18.15
CA ALA A 53 -10.44 -5.92 -19.06
C ALA A 53 -10.32 -6.38 -20.53
N ILE A 54 -9.11 -6.73 -20.98
CA ILE A 54 -8.87 -7.23 -22.35
C ILE A 54 -9.66 -8.53 -22.60
N LEU A 55 -9.64 -9.46 -21.65
CA LEU A 55 -10.40 -10.71 -21.72
C LEU A 55 -11.91 -10.43 -21.86
N LEU A 56 -12.47 -9.58 -21.00
CA LEU A 56 -13.89 -9.25 -21.04
C LEU A 56 -14.28 -8.56 -22.35
N THR A 57 -13.52 -7.57 -22.82
CA THR A 57 -13.77 -6.92 -24.12
C THR A 57 -13.77 -7.94 -25.26
N SER A 58 -12.83 -8.87 -25.25
CA SER A 58 -12.72 -9.89 -26.31
C SER A 58 -13.87 -10.89 -26.27
N LEU A 59 -14.28 -11.31 -25.07
CA LEU A 59 -15.44 -12.17 -24.88
C LEU A 59 -16.73 -11.48 -25.33
N PHE A 60 -16.86 -10.17 -25.08
CA PHE A 60 -18.03 -9.40 -25.53
C PHE A 60 -18.07 -9.23 -27.05
N ALA A 61 -16.93 -8.96 -27.69
CA ALA A 61 -16.82 -8.90 -29.15
C ALA A 61 -17.23 -10.21 -29.84
N GLU A 62 -16.81 -11.34 -29.29
CA GLU A 62 -17.17 -12.65 -29.84
C GLU A 62 -18.68 -12.95 -29.66
N LEU A 63 -19.27 -12.52 -28.54
CA LEU A 63 -20.72 -12.60 -28.35
C LEU A 63 -21.49 -11.73 -29.36
N ARG A 64 -20.91 -10.61 -29.80
CA ARG A 64 -21.48 -9.79 -30.88
C ARG A 64 -21.45 -10.46 -32.23
N VAL A 65 -20.33 -11.06 -32.61
CA VAL A 65 -20.21 -11.83 -33.87
C VAL A 65 -21.27 -12.93 -33.93
N ARG A 66 -21.59 -13.55 -32.79
CA ARG A 66 -22.63 -14.58 -32.67
C ARG A 66 -24.07 -14.05 -32.63
N GLY A 67 -24.28 -12.75 -32.86
CA GLY A 67 -25.60 -12.11 -32.82
C GLY A 67 -26.21 -12.04 -31.42
N LYS A 68 -25.43 -12.20 -30.35
CA LYS A 68 -25.90 -12.19 -28.95
C LYS A 68 -25.62 -10.87 -28.24
N VAL A 69 -25.46 -9.78 -28.99
CA VAL A 69 -25.19 -8.42 -28.47
C VAL A 69 -26.25 -7.99 -27.46
N ASP A 70 -27.51 -8.25 -27.75
CA ASP A 70 -28.63 -7.82 -26.90
C ASP A 70 -28.61 -8.51 -25.52
N ALA A 71 -27.95 -9.68 -25.39
CA ALA A 71 -27.75 -10.35 -24.12
C ALA A 71 -26.69 -9.64 -23.23
N ILE A 72 -25.82 -8.82 -23.80
CA ILE A 72 -24.80 -8.04 -23.07
C ILE A 72 -25.41 -6.72 -22.59
N PHE A 73 -26.12 -6.02 -23.47
CA PHE A 73 -26.73 -4.72 -23.18
C PHE A 73 -28.13 -4.82 -22.58
N THR A 74 -28.31 -5.78 -21.67
CA THR A 74 -29.58 -5.96 -20.98
C THR A 74 -29.85 -4.82 -20.00
N THR A 75 -31.12 -4.55 -19.73
CA THR A 75 -31.54 -3.56 -18.74
C THR A 75 -30.95 -3.86 -17.36
N ARG A 76 -30.80 -5.15 -16.99
CA ARG A 76 -30.13 -5.59 -15.75
C ARG A 76 -28.66 -5.19 -15.69
N LEU A 77 -27.91 -5.36 -16.78
CA LEU A 77 -26.50 -4.96 -16.83
C LEU A 77 -26.37 -3.43 -16.80
N ARG A 78 -27.29 -2.72 -17.46
CA ARG A 78 -27.39 -1.25 -17.41
C ARG A 78 -27.65 -0.73 -16.00
N THR A 79 -28.58 -1.34 -15.25
CA THR A 79 -28.84 -0.97 -13.84
C THR A 79 -27.72 -1.42 -12.92
N SER A 80 -27.09 -2.58 -13.15
CA SER A 80 -25.94 -3.02 -12.34
C SER A 80 -24.78 -2.02 -12.39
N GLY A 81 -24.49 -1.44 -13.56
CA GLY A 81 -23.50 -0.38 -13.67
C GLY A 81 -23.88 0.92 -12.96
N LYS A 82 -25.18 1.26 -12.93
CA LYS A 82 -25.67 2.40 -12.12
C LYS A 82 -25.53 2.13 -10.62
N VAL A 83 -25.85 0.92 -10.16
CA VAL A 83 -25.71 0.52 -8.76
C VAL A 83 -24.23 0.53 -8.37
N VAL A 84 -23.37 -0.06 -9.19
CA VAL A 84 -21.91 -0.03 -9.00
C VAL A 84 -21.39 1.40 -8.96
N TRP A 85 -21.87 2.27 -9.85
CA TRP A 85 -21.51 3.69 -9.85
C TRP A 85 -21.98 4.40 -8.58
N ILE A 86 -23.25 4.26 -8.19
CA ILE A 86 -23.82 4.85 -6.96
C ILE A 86 -23.06 4.34 -5.74
N SER A 87 -22.79 3.04 -5.64
CA SER A 87 -22.04 2.46 -4.52
C SER A 87 -20.63 3.02 -4.45
N THR A 88 -19.97 3.24 -5.57
CA THR A 88 -18.55 3.66 -5.57
C THR A 88 -18.40 5.16 -5.39
N VAL A 89 -19.30 5.95 -5.98
CA VAL A 89 -19.42 7.39 -5.68
C VAL A 89 -19.84 7.57 -4.22
N SER A 90 -20.76 6.76 -3.70
CA SER A 90 -21.11 6.76 -2.27
C SER A 90 -19.91 6.39 -1.42
N VAL A 91 -19.10 5.40 -1.78
CA VAL A 91 -17.87 5.07 -1.03
C VAL A 91 -16.85 6.20 -1.11
N ALA A 92 -16.66 6.86 -2.26
CA ALA A 92 -15.79 8.01 -2.39
C ALA A 92 -16.29 9.21 -1.57
N ILE A 93 -17.60 9.47 -1.57
CA ILE A 93 -18.24 10.52 -0.76
C ILE A 93 -18.20 10.16 0.72
N ILE A 94 -18.47 8.91 1.12
CA ILE A 94 -18.31 8.42 2.49
C ILE A 94 -16.85 8.56 2.90
N PHE A 95 -15.90 8.25 2.03
CA PHE A 95 -14.49 8.48 2.29
C PHE A 95 -14.20 9.98 2.48
N CYS A 96 -14.75 10.87 1.65
CA CYS A 96 -14.66 12.33 1.85
C CYS A 96 -15.29 12.78 3.17
N VAL A 97 -16.49 12.28 3.49
CA VAL A 97 -17.27 12.66 4.66
C VAL A 97 -16.61 12.10 5.91
N PHE A 98 -16.11 10.87 5.93
CA PHE A 98 -15.29 10.35 7.03
C PHE A 98 -13.97 11.11 7.14
N THR A 99 -13.35 11.48 6.02
CA THR A 99 -12.15 12.33 6.02
C THR A 99 -12.43 13.71 6.63
N PHE A 100 -13.62 14.27 6.42
CA PHE A 100 -14.03 15.59 6.95
C PHE A 100 -14.65 15.52 8.36
N ALA A 101 -15.32 14.42 8.71
CA ALA A 101 -16.12 14.25 9.92
C ALA A 101 -15.40 13.46 11.03
N GLN A 102 -14.20 12.92 10.80
CA GLN A 102 -13.40 12.21 11.81
C GLN A 102 -12.50 13.15 12.65
N ILE A 103 -12.81 14.44 12.70
CA ILE A 103 -12.55 15.23 13.91
C ILE A 103 -13.77 14.95 14.81
N VAL A 104 -13.60 14.22 15.93
CA VAL A 104 -14.58 13.99 17.04
C VAL A 104 -15.40 12.69 16.92
N PRO A 105 -15.70 11.93 18.00
CA PRO A 105 -14.87 11.30 19.02
C PRO A 105 -15.38 9.85 19.28
N PHE A 106 -14.92 8.84 18.54
CA PHE A 106 -15.34 7.47 18.85
C PHE A 106 -14.20 6.54 18.49
N ILE A 107 -13.52 5.99 19.51
CA ILE A 107 -12.97 4.63 19.57
C ILE A 107 -12.19 4.47 20.86
N ASP A 108 -12.76 3.68 21.77
CA ASP A 108 -12.24 3.50 23.13
C ASP A 108 -11.98 2.03 23.48
N SER A 109 -11.61 1.20 22.51
CA SER A 109 -11.43 -0.23 22.79
C SER A 109 -10.34 -0.96 22.01
N CYS A 110 -9.56 -0.29 21.15
CA CYS A 110 -8.38 -0.92 20.53
C CYS A 110 -7.29 0.10 20.18
N ARG A 111 -6.10 -0.06 20.77
CA ARG A 111 -4.91 0.79 20.54
C ARG A 111 -4.54 0.90 19.06
N ASP A 112 -4.62 -0.20 18.32
CA ASP A 112 -4.27 -0.23 16.89
C ASP A 112 -5.30 0.53 16.04
N CYS A 113 -6.57 0.50 16.44
CA CYS A 113 -7.63 1.28 15.81
C CYS A 113 -7.42 2.78 16.05
N GLN A 114 -7.09 3.20 17.29
CA GLN A 114 -6.80 4.60 17.61
C GLN A 114 -5.61 5.13 16.80
N VAL A 115 -4.52 4.37 16.71
CA VAL A 115 -3.32 4.74 15.94
C VAL A 115 -3.62 4.83 14.45
N SER A 116 -4.38 3.89 13.90
CA SER A 116 -4.79 3.90 12.49
C SER A 116 -5.68 5.11 12.16
N LEU A 117 -6.57 5.49 13.08
CA LEU A 117 -7.47 6.62 12.90
C LEU A 117 -6.77 7.97 13.05
N TYR A 118 -5.87 8.11 14.00
CA TYR A 118 -5.07 9.33 14.13
C TYR A 118 -4.15 9.53 12.91
N SER A 119 -3.65 8.43 12.35
CA SER A 119 -2.77 8.46 11.18
C SER A 119 -3.51 8.70 9.87
N PHE A 120 -4.83 8.52 9.84
CA PHE A 120 -5.64 8.69 8.65
C PHE A 120 -5.71 10.16 8.18
N PRO A 121 -6.03 11.16 9.03
CA PRO A 121 -5.94 12.58 8.67
C PRO A 121 -4.53 13.01 8.23
N ILE A 122 -3.49 12.44 8.82
CA ILE A 122 -2.09 12.73 8.44
C ILE A 122 -1.82 12.20 7.03
N ALA A 123 -2.19 10.94 6.76
CA ALA A 123 -2.07 10.33 5.44
C ALA A 123 -2.87 11.13 4.38
N VAL A 124 -4.06 11.63 4.74
CA VAL A 124 -4.86 12.48 3.87
C VAL A 124 -4.20 13.84 3.63
N ARG A 125 -3.62 14.46 4.65
CA ARG A 125 -2.95 15.75 4.50
C ARG A 125 -1.69 15.65 3.63
N GLU A 126 -0.92 14.58 3.78
CA GLU A 126 0.33 14.39 3.04
C GLU A 126 0.12 13.90 1.59
N GLY A 127 -0.99 13.22 1.27
CA GLY A 127 -1.23 12.68 -0.08
C GLY A 127 -2.68 12.36 -0.46
N GLY A 128 -3.64 12.68 0.40
CA GLY A 128 -5.06 12.37 0.22
C GLY A 128 -5.77 13.24 -0.81
N TYR A 129 -5.41 14.52 -0.97
CA TYR A 129 -6.04 15.37 -1.99
C TYR A 129 -5.80 14.89 -3.42
N PRO A 130 -4.55 14.57 -3.85
CA PRO A 130 -4.32 13.96 -5.16
C PRO A 130 -5.00 12.60 -5.31
N LEU A 131 -5.03 11.79 -4.25
CA LEU A 131 -5.67 10.48 -4.26
C LEU A 131 -7.20 10.59 -4.43
N LEU A 132 -7.81 11.55 -3.73
CA LEU A 132 -9.23 11.85 -3.85
C LEU A 132 -9.58 12.37 -5.24
N LEU A 133 -8.78 13.32 -5.76
CA LEU A 133 -8.95 13.82 -7.12
C LEU A 133 -8.85 12.67 -8.14
N ALA A 134 -7.86 11.79 -7.99
CA ALA A 134 -7.74 10.61 -8.82
C ALA A 134 -8.99 9.71 -8.71
N ALA A 135 -9.46 9.41 -7.50
CA ALA A 135 -10.66 8.60 -7.29
C ALA A 135 -11.90 9.21 -7.96
N LEU A 136 -12.10 10.52 -7.84
CA LEU A 136 -13.21 11.23 -8.52
C LEU A 136 -13.07 11.18 -10.03
N LEU A 137 -11.87 11.39 -10.57
CA LEU A 137 -11.60 11.29 -12.01
C LEU A 137 -11.85 9.89 -12.55
N PHE A 138 -11.39 8.84 -11.84
CA PHE A 138 -11.65 7.45 -12.19
C PHE A 138 -13.14 7.11 -12.12
N ALA A 139 -13.87 7.62 -11.12
CA ALA A 139 -15.31 7.43 -11.00
C ALA A 139 -16.07 8.11 -12.15
N ALA A 140 -15.72 9.36 -12.49
CA ALA A 140 -16.32 10.10 -13.58
C ALA A 140 -16.02 9.45 -14.94
N ALA A 141 -14.77 9.06 -15.18
CA ALA A 141 -14.35 8.37 -16.41
C ALA A 141 -15.04 7.00 -16.55
N THR A 142 -15.14 6.23 -15.46
CA THR A 142 -15.89 4.97 -15.44
C THR A 142 -17.35 5.20 -15.83
N ALA A 143 -18.01 6.22 -15.26
CA ALA A 143 -19.40 6.55 -15.55
C ALA A 143 -19.61 6.96 -17.01
N ALA A 144 -18.71 7.81 -17.53
CA ALA A 144 -18.74 8.27 -18.91
C ALA A 144 -18.56 7.10 -19.89
N CYS A 145 -17.54 6.26 -19.66
CA CYS A 145 -17.31 5.05 -20.46
C CYS A 145 -18.49 4.08 -20.38
N TRP A 146 -19.05 3.86 -19.18
CA TRP A 146 -20.19 2.96 -19.01
C TRP A 146 -21.44 3.50 -19.72
N HIS A 147 -21.77 4.78 -19.54
CA HIS A 147 -22.91 5.40 -20.22
C HIS A 147 -22.75 5.35 -21.74
N ALA A 148 -21.58 5.73 -22.25
CA ALA A 148 -21.27 5.72 -23.67
C ALA A 148 -21.28 4.28 -24.22
N ALA A 149 -20.81 3.28 -23.47
CA ALA A 149 -20.88 1.87 -23.85
C ALA A 149 -22.32 1.43 -24.14
N PHE A 150 -23.28 1.78 -23.29
CA PHE A 150 -24.69 1.42 -23.49
C PHE A 150 -25.37 2.29 -24.56
N ARG A 151 -25.01 3.57 -24.68
CA ARG A 151 -25.56 4.47 -25.70
C ARG A 151 -25.13 4.05 -27.12
N TYR A 152 -23.85 3.73 -27.28
CA TYR A 152 -23.26 3.39 -28.58
C TYR A 152 -23.13 1.87 -28.81
N ARG A 153 -23.59 1.04 -27.87
CA ARG A 153 -23.42 -0.42 -27.87
C ARG A 153 -21.97 -0.84 -28.15
N SER A 154 -21.03 -0.20 -27.46
CA SER A 154 -19.59 -0.37 -27.66
C SER A 154 -18.96 -1.21 -26.55
N GLU A 155 -18.36 -2.34 -26.93
CA GLU A 155 -17.70 -3.29 -26.03
C GLU A 155 -16.34 -2.79 -25.55
N ALA A 156 -15.64 -2.04 -26.40
CA ALA A 156 -14.39 -1.38 -26.04
C ALA A 156 -14.63 -0.40 -24.89
N LEU A 157 -15.69 0.42 -24.98
CA LEU A 157 -16.07 1.35 -23.91
C LEU A 157 -16.52 0.62 -22.64
N LEU A 158 -17.22 -0.53 -22.77
CA LEU A 158 -17.60 -1.35 -21.62
C LEU A 158 -16.37 -1.93 -20.92
N GLY A 159 -15.39 -2.44 -21.67
CA GLY A 159 -14.12 -2.93 -21.15
C GLY A 159 -13.30 -1.84 -20.47
N SER A 160 -13.20 -0.65 -21.07
CA SER A 160 -12.57 0.51 -20.45
C SER A 160 -13.26 0.91 -19.16
N ALA A 161 -14.60 0.87 -19.11
CA ALA A 161 -15.34 1.15 -17.89
C ALA A 161 -15.03 0.13 -16.79
N VAL A 162 -14.95 -1.17 -17.12
CA VAL A 162 -14.53 -2.22 -16.15
C VAL A 162 -13.09 -2.01 -15.68
N PHE A 163 -12.17 -1.68 -16.59
CA PHE A 163 -10.78 -1.39 -16.24
C PHE A 163 -10.68 -0.23 -15.25
N LEU A 164 -11.29 0.91 -15.58
CA LEU A 164 -11.28 2.10 -14.74
C LEU A 164 -11.96 1.85 -13.39
N TYR A 165 -13.01 1.03 -13.37
CA TYR A 165 -13.66 0.60 -12.13
C TYR A 165 -12.73 -0.22 -11.22
N LEU A 166 -11.99 -1.17 -11.78
CA LEU A 166 -11.02 -1.95 -11.02
C LEU A 166 -9.88 -1.06 -10.50
N GLN A 167 -9.39 -0.11 -11.30
CA GLN A 167 -8.41 0.88 -10.84
C GLN A 167 -8.96 1.76 -9.73
N LEU A 168 -10.23 2.14 -9.79
CA LEU A 168 -10.90 2.90 -8.74
C LEU A 168 -10.94 2.13 -7.42
N ILE A 169 -11.19 0.81 -7.44
CA ILE A 169 -11.11 -0.03 -6.23
C ILE A 169 -9.69 0.00 -5.64
N VAL A 170 -8.66 -0.04 -6.49
CA VAL A 170 -7.26 0.06 -6.02
C VAL A 170 -6.98 1.44 -5.44
N VAL A 171 -7.33 2.51 -6.15
CA VAL A 171 -7.08 3.90 -5.72
C VAL A 171 -7.85 4.25 -4.45
N ALA A 172 -9.13 3.87 -4.33
CA ALA A 172 -9.97 4.22 -3.19
C ALA A 172 -9.86 3.23 -2.02
N GLY A 173 -9.57 1.94 -2.29
CA GLY A 173 -9.51 0.91 -1.27
C GLY A 173 -8.10 0.62 -0.76
N VAL A 174 -7.14 0.45 -1.67
CA VAL A 174 -5.78 0.02 -1.32
C VAL A 174 -4.90 1.18 -0.90
N ASN A 175 -4.87 2.27 -1.68
CA ASN A 175 -3.93 3.36 -1.45
C ASN A 175 -4.11 4.06 -0.10
N PRO A 176 -5.34 4.29 0.43
CA PRO A 176 -5.49 4.81 1.78
C PRO A 176 -4.91 3.89 2.83
N LEU A 177 -5.11 2.57 2.69
CA LEU A 177 -4.54 1.58 3.62
C LEU A 177 -3.01 1.58 3.58
N VAL A 178 -2.42 1.75 2.39
CA VAL A 178 -0.97 1.90 2.22
C VAL A 178 -0.49 3.20 2.86
N ALA A 179 -1.20 4.31 2.65
CA ALA A 179 -0.84 5.61 3.21
C ALA A 179 -0.92 5.61 4.75
N ILE A 180 -2.01 5.07 5.32
CA ILE A 180 -2.13 4.83 6.78
C ILE A 180 -0.97 3.97 7.27
N LYS A 181 -0.63 2.91 6.55
CA LYS A 181 0.50 2.04 6.90
C LYS A 181 1.84 2.78 6.84
N GLY A 182 2.03 3.67 5.87
CA GLY A 182 3.21 4.51 5.74
C GLY A 182 3.41 5.43 6.95
N VAL A 183 2.32 6.00 7.48
CA VAL A 183 2.34 6.86 8.68
C VAL A 183 2.51 6.03 9.95
N THR A 184 1.72 4.97 10.12
CA THR A 184 1.67 4.17 11.36
C THR A 184 2.89 3.25 11.55
N HIS A 185 3.47 2.74 10.47
CA HIS A 185 4.59 1.80 10.49
C HIS A 185 5.91 2.42 10.01
N GLY A 186 5.90 3.72 9.69
CA GLY A 186 7.08 4.47 9.28
C GLY A 186 7.96 4.86 10.46
N TYR A 187 9.25 5.08 10.19
CA TYR A 187 10.23 5.59 11.14
C TYR A 187 10.61 7.06 10.87
N ARG A 188 9.84 7.77 10.03
CA ARG A 188 10.20 9.12 9.55
C ARG A 188 10.45 10.09 10.69
N ASP A 189 9.50 10.22 11.63
CA ASP A 189 9.62 11.14 12.75
C ASP A 189 10.77 10.75 13.69
N PHE A 190 10.87 9.47 14.04
CA PHE A 190 11.97 8.99 14.88
C PHE A 190 13.35 9.18 14.22
N ALA A 191 13.48 8.93 12.92
CA ALA A 191 14.73 9.15 12.19
C ALA A 191 15.12 10.64 12.19
N ARG A 192 14.15 11.55 12.03
CA ARG A 192 14.37 13.00 12.16
C ARG A 192 14.83 13.35 13.58
N GLU A 193 14.13 12.86 14.60
CA GLU A 193 14.48 13.10 16.00
C GLU A 193 15.86 12.57 16.38
N VAL A 194 16.27 11.42 15.84
CA VAL A 194 17.63 10.88 15.99
C VAL A 194 18.63 11.78 15.28
N ALA A 195 18.35 12.25 14.06
CA ALA A 195 19.25 13.13 13.33
C ALA A 195 19.46 14.48 14.03
N GLU A 196 18.46 15.00 14.72
CA GLU A 196 18.55 16.22 15.54
C GLU A 196 19.40 16.04 16.81
N ARG A 197 19.49 14.81 17.33
CA ARG A 197 20.15 14.48 18.61
C ARG A 197 21.56 13.93 18.44
N VAL A 198 21.87 13.35 17.28
CA VAL A 198 23.21 12.85 16.96
C VAL A 198 24.06 14.02 16.45
N PRO A 199 25.20 14.35 17.08
CA PRO A 199 26.04 15.46 16.65
C PRO A 199 26.52 15.28 15.20
N PRO A 200 26.57 16.35 14.39
CA PRO A 200 27.07 16.29 13.03
C PRO A 200 28.46 15.65 12.96
N GLY A 201 28.67 14.73 12.01
CA GLY A 201 29.93 13.99 11.85
C GLY A 201 30.09 12.77 12.77
N SER A 202 29.18 12.56 13.73
CA SER A 202 29.18 11.34 14.54
C SER A 202 28.65 10.14 13.74
N GLN A 203 29.26 8.97 13.94
CA GLN A 203 28.78 7.73 13.34
C GLN A 203 27.57 7.19 14.13
N LEU A 204 26.48 6.89 13.41
CA LEU A 204 25.35 6.15 13.96
C LEU A 204 25.51 4.65 13.68
N TYR A 205 25.34 3.85 14.73
CA TYR A 205 25.31 2.40 14.65
C TYR A 205 23.87 1.90 14.89
N PHE A 206 23.45 0.86 14.19
CA PHE A 206 22.15 0.22 14.41
C PHE A 206 22.35 -1.24 14.79
N MET A 207 22.02 -1.55 16.03
CA MET A 207 22.22 -2.86 16.62
C MET A 207 20.95 -3.71 16.45
N LYS A 208 21.01 -4.75 15.60
CA LYS A 208 19.86 -5.62 15.30
C LYS A 208 20.29 -7.06 14.95
N PRO A 209 19.39 -8.06 15.01
CA PRO A 209 19.60 -9.32 14.32
C PRO A 209 19.67 -9.01 12.82
N LEU A 210 20.69 -9.54 12.13
CA LEU A 210 20.87 -9.25 10.70
C LEU A 210 19.65 -9.60 9.85
N LYS A 211 18.92 -10.67 10.25
CA LYS A 211 17.69 -11.14 9.59
C LYS A 211 16.44 -10.32 9.90
N ASP A 212 16.48 -9.37 10.84
CA ASP A 212 15.33 -8.55 11.19
C ASP A 212 15.24 -7.31 10.29
N GLU A 213 14.36 -7.37 9.29
CA GLU A 213 14.09 -6.30 8.31
C GLU A 213 13.00 -5.32 8.78
N SER A 214 12.51 -5.46 10.01
CA SER A 214 11.39 -4.63 10.49
C SER A 214 11.73 -3.14 10.58
N PHE A 215 13.03 -2.79 10.60
CA PHE A 215 13.54 -1.43 10.75
C PHE A 215 14.09 -0.82 9.48
N ASP A 216 14.05 -1.53 8.34
CA ASP A 216 14.71 -1.04 7.14
C ASP A 216 14.13 0.32 6.69
N GLY A 217 12.87 0.58 7.05
CA GLY A 217 12.21 1.88 6.95
C GLY A 217 13.00 3.05 7.58
N PHE A 218 13.69 2.83 8.69
CA PHE A 218 14.52 3.85 9.35
C PHE A 218 15.67 4.32 8.45
N PHE A 219 16.35 3.39 7.78
CA PHE A 219 17.51 3.70 6.94
C PHE A 219 17.16 4.52 5.69
N PHE A 220 15.90 4.48 5.24
CA PHE A 220 15.43 5.33 4.14
C PHE A 220 15.19 6.78 4.56
N TYR A 221 14.95 7.05 5.85
CA TYR A 221 14.65 8.39 6.35
C TYR A 221 15.84 9.06 7.06
N TYR A 222 16.81 8.28 7.53
CA TYR A 222 17.99 8.82 8.19
C TYR A 222 18.99 9.37 7.16
N PRO A 223 19.50 10.60 7.31
CA PRO A 223 20.21 11.32 6.24
C PRO A 223 21.64 10.83 6.00
N THR A 224 22.23 10.08 6.94
CA THR A 224 23.65 9.65 6.85
C THR A 224 23.78 8.14 6.90
N ARG A 225 24.98 7.65 6.56
CA ARG A 225 25.28 6.22 6.57
C ARG A 225 25.17 5.66 7.99
N VAL A 226 24.37 4.61 8.14
CA VAL A 226 24.23 3.84 9.38
C VAL A 226 25.05 2.56 9.27
N GLU A 227 25.87 2.27 10.28
CA GLU A 227 26.63 1.03 10.36
C GLU A 227 25.80 -0.04 11.10
N LEU A 228 25.60 -1.20 10.49
CA LEU A 228 24.85 -2.28 11.11
C LEU A 228 25.77 -3.08 12.04
N VAL A 229 25.34 -3.23 13.28
CA VAL A 229 26.04 -4.02 14.29
C VAL A 229 25.18 -5.21 14.66
N SER A 230 25.77 -6.40 14.67
CA SER A 230 25.06 -7.61 15.13
C SER A 230 24.77 -7.49 16.62
N LEU A 231 23.54 -7.83 17.03
CA LEU A 231 23.18 -7.92 18.45
C LEU A 231 24.14 -8.78 19.28
N GLN A 232 24.66 -9.85 18.70
CA GLN A 232 25.57 -10.78 19.38
C GLN A 232 26.94 -10.15 19.65
N GLN A 233 27.36 -9.23 18.79
CA GLN A 233 28.61 -8.50 18.97
C GLN A 233 28.43 -7.38 19.98
N GLY A 234 27.25 -6.77 20.07
CA GLY A 234 27.03 -5.61 20.92
C GLY A 234 27.83 -4.37 20.46
N PRO A 235 27.79 -3.27 21.22
CA PRO A 235 28.58 -2.08 20.88
C PRO A 235 30.08 -2.34 21.06
N GLN A 236 30.87 -2.01 20.04
CA GLN A 236 32.33 -2.27 20.00
C GLN A 236 33.17 -0.98 20.04
N LYS A 237 32.58 0.15 19.67
CA LYS A 237 33.25 1.46 19.58
C LYS A 237 32.40 2.53 20.25
N PRO A 238 32.99 3.54 20.88
CA PRO A 238 32.24 4.69 21.37
C PRO A 238 31.41 5.36 20.27
N GLY A 239 30.22 5.85 20.62
CA GLY A 239 29.33 6.55 19.71
C GLY A 239 27.85 6.31 19.98
N TYR A 240 27.02 6.65 18.99
CA TYR A 240 25.56 6.59 19.10
C TYR A 240 25.01 5.30 18.49
N TYR A 241 24.17 4.62 19.24
CA TYR A 241 23.58 3.34 18.86
C TYR A 241 22.06 3.41 18.91
N VAL A 242 21.40 2.79 17.94
CA VAL A 242 19.96 2.56 17.94
C VAL A 242 19.69 1.07 18.04
N THR A 243 18.81 0.67 18.94
CA THR A 243 18.39 -0.73 19.13
C THR A 243 16.94 -0.81 19.62
N ARG A 244 16.29 -1.98 19.60
CA ARG A 244 15.00 -2.14 20.30
C ARG A 244 15.21 -2.12 21.81
N LYS A 245 14.28 -1.50 22.53
CA LYS A 245 14.25 -1.43 23.99
C LYS A 245 14.38 -2.82 24.64
N ARG A 246 13.61 -3.80 24.16
CA ARG A 246 13.69 -5.19 24.64
C ARG A 246 15.08 -5.80 24.53
N TRP A 247 15.86 -5.45 23.50
CA TRP A 247 17.20 -5.99 23.32
C TRP A 247 18.22 -5.29 24.21
N LEU A 248 18.04 -4.01 24.47
CA LEU A 248 18.86 -3.28 25.43
C LEU A 248 18.64 -3.78 26.87
N ALA A 249 17.41 -4.20 27.18
CA ALA A 249 17.04 -4.75 28.49
C ALA A 249 17.41 -6.24 28.67
N ASP A 250 17.59 -6.98 27.58
CA ASP A 250 17.93 -8.41 27.61
C ASP A 250 19.40 -8.60 28.03
N GLU A 251 19.61 -9.31 29.14
CA GLU A 251 20.94 -9.57 29.71
C GLU A 251 21.93 -10.19 28.72
N ARG A 252 21.44 -10.93 27.71
CA ARG A 252 22.28 -11.57 26.69
C ARG A 252 22.93 -10.58 25.73
N TYR A 253 22.33 -9.41 25.53
CA TYR A 253 22.78 -8.40 24.56
C TYR A 253 23.10 -7.06 25.21
N ARG A 254 22.85 -6.93 26.51
CA ARG A 254 23.08 -5.71 27.26
C ARG A 254 24.57 -5.31 27.17
N PRO A 255 24.86 -4.05 26.83
CA PRO A 255 26.23 -3.54 26.86
C PRO A 255 26.86 -3.75 28.25
N LYS A 256 28.13 -4.17 28.27
CA LYS A 256 28.87 -4.40 29.53
C LYS A 256 29.12 -3.12 30.31
N GLU A 257 29.25 -2.00 29.60
CA GLU A 257 29.43 -0.68 30.21
C GLU A 257 28.09 0.04 30.35
N PRO A 258 27.96 0.96 31.33
CA PRO A 258 26.80 1.82 31.43
C PRO A 258 26.59 2.61 30.14
N VAL A 259 25.34 2.67 29.69
CA VAL A 259 24.95 3.48 28.53
C VAL A 259 24.04 4.61 28.97
N GLN A 260 24.13 5.74 28.28
CA GLN A 260 23.19 6.83 28.48
C GLN A 260 22.08 6.73 27.43
N VAL A 261 20.85 6.50 27.87
CA VAL A 261 19.68 6.61 26.98
C VAL A 261 19.47 8.07 26.64
N VAL A 262 19.52 8.39 25.35
CA VAL A 262 19.38 9.75 24.83
C VAL A 262 17.93 10.00 24.41
N HIS A 263 17.30 9.01 23.78
CA HIS A 263 15.93 9.16 23.27
C HIS A 263 15.26 7.80 23.08
N GLU A 264 13.94 7.76 23.24
CA GLU A 264 13.10 6.59 22.95
C GLU A 264 11.99 6.99 21.98
N GLY A 265 11.78 6.18 20.94
CA GLY A 265 10.74 6.41 19.94
C GLY A 265 10.58 5.20 19.04
N GLY A 266 10.18 5.39 17.78
CA GLY A 266 9.94 4.30 16.84
C GLY A 266 8.64 4.51 16.07
N ARG A 267 7.98 3.42 15.69
CA ARG A 267 6.71 3.50 14.97
C ARG A 267 5.57 3.82 15.95
N PRO A 268 4.56 4.59 15.53
CA PRO A 268 3.36 4.82 16.33
C PRO A 268 2.70 3.55 16.89
N ILE A 269 2.75 2.45 16.14
CA ILE A 269 2.17 1.15 16.53
C ILE A 269 3.06 0.32 17.47
N ASP A 270 4.32 0.70 17.68
CA ASP A 270 5.25 -0.14 18.46
C ASP A 270 4.77 -0.24 19.92
N THR A 271 4.71 -1.46 20.45
CA THR A 271 4.54 -1.67 21.90
C THR A 271 5.74 -1.10 22.65
N PRO A 272 5.62 -0.75 23.95
CA PRO A 272 6.72 -0.14 24.70
C PRO A 272 8.05 -0.88 24.56
N ASP A 273 8.04 -2.21 24.59
CA ASP A 273 9.26 -3.04 24.46
C ASP A 273 9.80 -3.13 23.03
N GLU A 274 8.94 -2.86 22.04
CA GLU A 274 9.27 -2.87 20.63
C GLU A 274 9.84 -1.54 20.13
N ARG A 275 9.69 -0.46 20.91
CA ARG A 275 10.25 0.86 20.61
C ARG A 275 11.75 0.82 20.44
N LEU A 276 12.24 1.74 19.61
CA LEU A 276 13.65 1.97 19.40
C LEU A 276 14.19 2.93 20.45
N VAL A 277 15.42 2.68 20.88
CA VAL A 277 16.14 3.49 21.83
C VAL A 277 17.44 3.94 21.18
N LEU A 278 17.65 5.26 21.16
CA LEU A 278 18.94 5.89 20.90
C LEU A 278 19.70 5.97 22.22
N PHE A 279 20.90 5.42 22.25
CA PHE A 279 21.79 5.50 23.40
C PHE A 279 23.22 5.85 22.99
N HIS A 280 23.93 6.50 23.89
CA HIS A 280 25.36 6.75 23.77
C HIS A 280 26.13 5.65 24.51
N TYR A 281 27.15 5.11 23.84
CA TYR A 281 28.08 4.13 24.39
C TYR A 281 29.49 4.74 24.39
N GLY A 282 30.22 4.60 25.49
CA GLY A 282 31.47 5.34 25.75
C GLY A 282 31.24 6.61 26.57
N ARG A 283 32.30 7.09 27.23
CA ARG A 283 32.29 8.32 28.04
C ARG A 283 32.19 9.57 27.19
#